data_AF-A0A2K5U7D5-F1
#
_entry.id   AF-A0A2K5U7D5-F1
#
_cell.length_a   1.000
_cell.length_b   1.000
_cell.length_c   1.000
_cell.angle_alpha   90.00
_cell.angle_beta   90.00
_cell.angle_gamma   90.00
#
_symmetry.space_group_name_H-M   'P 1'
#
loop_
_entity.id
_entity.type
_entity.pdbx_description
1 polymer ?
#
loop_
_entity_poly.entity_id
_entity_poly.type
_entity_poly.pdbx_seq_one_letter_code
_entity_poly.pdbx_strand_id
1 'polypeptide(L)'
;MAAVASCGSASTGSAVATASKSNVTSFQRRGPRASGTNDSGPRLVSIAGTRPSVRNGQLLVSTGLPALDQLLGGGLAIGTVLLIEEDKYNIYSPLLFKCFLAEGIVNGHTLLVASAKEDPANILQELPAPLLDDNSKKEFDEDVYNHKTPESNIKMKIAWRYQLLPKMEIGPVSSRFGHYYDASKRIPQELIEASNWHGFFLPEKVSSTLKVEPCSLTPGYIKLLQFIQNIISEEGFDGSNPQKKQRNVLRIGIQNLGSPLWGDDICCAENVSNSHSLTKFLYVLRGLLRTSLSACIITMPTHLIQNKAIIARVTNLSDIVIGLESFIGSERETNTLYKDYHGLIHIRQIPRLNNLICDESDVKDLAFKLKRKLFTIEVREFLCFSLQS
;
A
#
# COMPACT_ATOMS: atom_id res chain seq x y z
N MET A 1 32.85 68.67 -29.86
CA MET A 1 34.16 68.71 -30.54
C MET A 1 34.24 67.51 -31.48
N ALA A 2 34.61 67.79 -32.73
CA ALA A 2 34.94 66.93 -33.89
C ALA A 2 34.80 65.39 -33.74
N ALA A 3 34.03 64.65 -34.55
CA ALA A 3 33.99 64.50 -36.02
C ALA A 3 35.05 63.51 -36.60
N VAL A 4 34.53 62.38 -37.10
CA VAL A 4 34.87 61.67 -38.36
C VAL A 4 36.11 60.76 -38.39
N ALA A 5 35.91 59.45 -38.65
CA ALA A 5 36.30 58.81 -39.92
C ALA A 5 35.90 57.32 -39.98
N SER A 6 35.56 56.88 -41.19
CA SER A 6 34.97 55.60 -41.59
C SER A 6 35.87 54.89 -42.61
N CYS A 7 35.66 53.56 -42.76
CA CYS A 7 35.96 52.65 -43.90
C CYS A 7 37.42 52.47 -44.39
N GLY A 8 37.92 51.29 -44.82
CA GLY A 8 37.34 49.97 -45.05
C GLY A 8 38.35 48.97 -45.70
N SER A 9 37.96 47.69 -45.71
CA SER A 9 38.22 46.54 -46.62
C SER A 9 39.59 45.80 -46.76
N ALA A 10 39.52 44.48 -46.45
CA ALA A 10 40.03 43.25 -47.13
C ALA A 10 41.57 43.04 -47.32
N SER A 11 42.18 41.85 -47.17
CA SER A 11 41.74 40.47 -47.46
C SER A 11 42.64 39.37 -46.83
N THR A 12 42.00 38.21 -46.56
CA THR A 12 42.46 36.80 -46.63
C THR A 12 43.65 36.23 -45.84
N GLY A 13 43.34 35.21 -45.03
CA GLY A 13 44.16 34.00 -44.88
C GLY A 13 44.37 33.52 -43.44
N SER A 14 43.41 32.82 -42.83
CA SER A 14 43.74 31.97 -41.67
C SER A 14 42.89 30.71 -41.63
N ALA A 15 43.60 29.58 -41.56
CA ALA A 15 43.11 28.24 -41.68
C ALA A 15 42.27 27.80 -40.47
N VAL A 16 41.22 27.04 -40.76
CA VAL A 16 40.35 26.37 -39.81
C VAL A 16 41.01 25.08 -39.35
N ALA A 17 41.15 24.88 -38.04
CA ALA A 17 41.16 23.56 -37.43
C ALA A 17 40.45 23.62 -36.06
N THR A 18 39.29 22.97 -36.06
CA THR A 18 38.28 22.76 -35.02
C THR A 18 38.81 22.37 -33.64
N ALA A 19 38.50 23.19 -32.61
CA ALA A 19 38.51 22.78 -31.21
C ALA A 19 37.10 22.31 -30.81
N SER A 20 36.91 20.99 -30.67
CA SER A 20 35.67 20.40 -30.17
C SER A 20 35.54 20.61 -28.67
N LYS A 21 34.46 21.28 -28.27
CA LYS A 21 34.06 21.55 -26.89
C LYS A 21 33.80 20.27 -26.12
N SER A 22 34.44 20.15 -24.97
CA SER A 22 34.09 19.24 -23.87
C SER A 22 32.69 19.56 -23.34
N ASN A 23 31.83 18.55 -23.23
CA ASN A 23 30.84 18.35 -22.16
C ASN A 23 29.85 17.22 -22.52
N VAL A 24 30.07 16.00 -22.03
CA VAL A 24 28.97 15.07 -21.69
C VAL A 24 29.44 14.18 -20.53
N THR A 25 28.97 14.47 -19.31
CA THR A 25 29.03 13.53 -18.18
C THR A 25 27.92 12.50 -18.38
N SER A 26 28.28 11.30 -18.83
CA SER A 26 27.36 10.16 -18.87
C SER A 26 27.53 9.33 -17.59
N PHE A 27 26.59 9.50 -16.64
CA PHE A 27 26.42 8.55 -15.55
C PHE A 27 25.82 7.25 -16.11
N GLN A 28 26.67 6.35 -16.59
CA GLN A 28 26.29 4.96 -16.81
C GLN A 28 26.42 4.19 -15.47
N ARG A 29 25.27 3.83 -14.87
CA ARG A 29 25.25 2.90 -13.74
C ARG A 29 25.65 1.52 -14.28
N ARG A 30 26.89 1.08 -14.00
CA ARG A 30 27.33 -0.30 -14.24
C ARG A 30 26.46 -1.26 -13.42
N GLY A 31 25.75 -2.17 -14.09
CA GLY A 31 25.15 -3.34 -13.44
C GLY A 31 26.22 -4.32 -12.94
N PRO A 32 25.88 -5.26 -12.04
CA PRO A 32 26.86 -6.16 -11.45
C PRO A 32 27.37 -7.12 -12.54
N ARG A 33 28.67 -7.02 -12.86
CA ARG A 33 29.38 -8.10 -13.55
C ARG A 33 29.62 -9.22 -12.53
N ALA A 34 29.13 -10.42 -12.82
CA ALA A 34 29.55 -11.62 -12.14
C ALA A 34 31.02 -11.90 -12.50
N SER A 35 31.93 -11.51 -11.62
CA SER A 35 33.33 -11.96 -11.63
C SER A 35 33.90 -11.70 -10.24
N GLY A 36 34.28 -12.77 -9.54
CA GLY A 36 34.72 -12.73 -8.15
C GLY A 36 35.97 -11.88 -7.94
N THR A 37 35.94 -11.08 -6.88
CA THR A 37 36.97 -10.93 -5.84
C THR A 37 36.46 -9.90 -4.83
N ASN A 38 36.69 -10.18 -3.55
CA ASN A 38 36.27 -9.42 -2.37
C ASN A 38 36.32 -7.89 -2.54
N ASP A 39 35.15 -7.24 -2.59
CA ASP A 39 35.03 -5.79 -2.50
C ASP A 39 34.05 -5.43 -1.37
N SER A 40 34.61 -4.96 -0.26
CA SER A 40 33.93 -4.51 0.94
C SER A 40 33.44 -3.08 0.77
N GLY A 41 32.53 -2.85 -0.18
CA GLY A 41 31.67 -1.66 -0.19
C GLY A 41 30.52 -1.84 0.82
N PRO A 42 29.93 -0.76 1.36
CA PRO A 42 28.77 -0.88 2.23
C PRO A 42 27.62 -1.46 1.39
N ARG A 43 27.38 -2.77 1.53
CA ARG A 43 26.14 -3.37 1.04
C ARG A 43 25.02 -2.62 1.74
N LEU A 44 24.16 -1.94 0.97
CA LEU A 44 22.92 -1.38 1.50
C LEU A 44 22.27 -2.49 2.34
N VAL A 45 22.10 -2.22 3.64
CA VAL A 45 21.54 -3.21 4.58
C VAL A 45 20.14 -3.54 4.06
N SER A 46 20.00 -4.70 3.42
CA SER A 46 18.73 -5.14 2.88
C SER A 46 17.94 -5.79 4.01
N ILE A 47 16.85 -5.16 4.41
CA ILE A 47 15.89 -5.80 5.32
C ILE A 47 15.10 -6.82 4.48
N ALA A 48 14.90 -8.03 5.00
CA ALA A 48 14.09 -9.05 4.33
C ALA A 48 12.68 -8.49 4.02
N GLY A 49 12.04 -8.93 2.94
CA GLY A 49 10.69 -8.47 2.58
C GLY A 49 10.57 -6.97 2.23
N THR A 50 11.69 -6.26 2.05
CA THR A 50 11.70 -4.84 1.66
C THR A 50 12.36 -4.61 0.31
N ARG A 51 11.91 -3.58 -0.41
CA ARG A 51 12.47 -3.18 -1.70
C ARG A 51 12.55 -1.65 -1.80
N PRO A 52 13.65 -1.07 -2.29
CA PRO A 52 13.69 0.35 -2.59
C PRO A 52 12.76 0.67 -3.78
N SER A 53 11.95 1.71 -3.63
CA SER A 53 11.13 2.28 -4.69
C SER A 53 12.01 2.78 -5.82
N VAL A 54 11.65 2.44 -7.06
CA VAL A 54 12.37 2.90 -8.26
C VAL A 54 12.22 4.41 -8.46
N ARG A 55 11.11 5.00 -7.97
CA ARG A 55 10.77 6.41 -8.22
C ARG A 55 11.51 7.37 -7.27
N ASN A 56 11.53 7.06 -5.98
CA ASN A 56 12.00 7.98 -4.94
C ASN A 56 12.98 7.34 -3.93
N GLY A 57 13.39 6.08 -4.14
CA GLY A 57 14.34 5.38 -3.27
C GLY A 57 13.82 5.03 -1.88
N GLN A 58 12.54 5.28 -1.59
CA GLN A 58 11.94 4.93 -0.29
C GLN A 58 11.83 3.42 -0.13
N LEU A 59 11.97 2.95 1.10
CA LEU A 59 11.85 1.54 1.40
C LEU A 59 10.37 1.14 1.42
N LEU A 60 10.01 0.17 0.58
CA LEU A 60 8.65 -0.34 0.43
C LEU A 60 8.53 -1.71 1.09
N VAL A 61 7.35 -2.00 1.63
CA VAL A 61 6.88 -3.33 2.07
C VAL A 61 5.65 -3.74 1.25
N SER A 62 5.51 -5.04 0.97
CA SER A 62 4.32 -5.54 0.26
C SER A 62 3.09 -5.45 1.15
N THR A 63 1.94 -5.10 0.57
CA THR A 63 0.62 -5.13 1.21
C THR A 63 0.07 -6.55 1.37
N GLY A 64 0.76 -7.58 0.86
CA GLY A 64 0.25 -8.95 0.75
C GLY A 64 -0.72 -9.14 -0.42
N LEU A 65 -0.88 -8.12 -1.27
CA LEU A 65 -1.66 -8.18 -2.50
C LEU A 65 -0.83 -7.57 -3.64
N PRO A 66 -0.22 -8.38 -4.51
CA PRO A 66 0.63 -7.88 -5.60
C PRO A 66 -0.08 -6.88 -6.53
N ALA A 67 -1.37 -7.08 -6.79
CA ALA A 67 -2.18 -6.15 -7.57
C ALA A 67 -2.33 -4.79 -6.88
N LEU A 68 -2.50 -4.78 -5.55
CA LEU A 68 -2.58 -3.55 -4.78
C LEU A 68 -1.22 -2.86 -4.71
N ASP A 69 -0.14 -3.61 -4.52
CA ASP A 69 1.23 -3.08 -4.53
C ASP A 69 1.52 -2.35 -5.84
N GLN A 70 1.13 -2.93 -6.97
CA GLN A 70 1.30 -2.30 -8.28
C GLN A 70 0.54 -0.98 -8.38
N LEU A 71 -0.71 -0.93 -7.89
CA LEU A 71 -1.52 0.30 -7.86
C LEU A 71 -0.89 1.39 -6.98
N LEU A 72 -0.20 1.00 -5.90
CA LEU A 72 0.49 1.92 -4.98
C LEU A 72 1.89 2.35 -5.45
N GLY A 73 2.30 1.97 -6.66
CA GLY A 73 3.63 2.29 -7.19
C GLY A 73 4.73 1.31 -6.77
N GLY A 74 4.33 0.08 -6.44
CA GLY A 74 5.21 -1.04 -6.15
C GLY A 74 5.25 -1.49 -4.69
N GLY A 75 4.35 -1.02 -3.83
CA GLY A 75 4.25 -1.40 -2.42
C GLY A 75 3.81 -0.27 -1.50
N LEU A 76 3.71 -0.56 -0.20
CA LEU A 76 3.46 0.41 0.86
C LEU A 76 4.78 0.98 1.37
N ALA A 77 4.94 2.30 1.36
CA ALA A 77 6.16 2.94 1.86
C ALA A 77 6.25 2.88 3.40
N ILE A 78 7.45 2.63 3.92
CA ILE A 78 7.71 2.71 5.36
C ILE A 78 7.49 4.14 5.84
N GLY A 79 6.94 4.26 7.04
CA GLY A 79 6.55 5.50 7.68
C GLY A 79 5.19 6.04 7.26
N THR A 80 4.40 5.25 6.52
CA THR A 80 3.05 5.65 6.06
C THR A 80 1.90 4.98 6.79
N VAL A 81 0.74 5.64 6.71
CA VAL A 81 -0.57 5.09 7.10
C VAL A 81 -1.39 4.80 5.84
N LEU A 82 -1.75 3.53 5.66
CA LEU A 82 -2.75 3.06 4.71
C LEU A 82 -4.10 2.91 5.42
N LEU A 83 -5.08 3.73 5.02
CA LEU A 83 -6.45 3.64 5.47
C LEU A 83 -7.28 2.85 4.45
N ILE A 84 -7.91 1.78 4.92
CA ILE A 84 -8.94 1.03 4.20
C ILE A 84 -10.28 1.43 4.77
N GLU A 85 -11.11 2.06 3.94
CA GLU A 85 -12.50 2.28 4.29
C GLU A 85 -13.31 1.01 4.03
N GLU A 86 -13.99 0.53 5.07
CA GLU A 86 -14.69 -0.74 5.07
C GLU A 86 -15.94 -0.69 4.17
N ASP A 87 -16.21 -1.82 3.53
CA ASP A 87 -17.47 -2.05 2.86
C ASP A 87 -18.62 -2.16 3.87
N LYS A 88 -19.86 -1.95 3.41
CA LYS A 88 -21.06 -1.92 4.27
C LYS A 88 -21.23 -3.16 5.17
N TYR A 89 -20.76 -4.32 4.72
CA TYR A 89 -20.87 -5.58 5.46
C TYR A 89 -19.54 -6.04 6.05
N ASN A 90 -18.46 -5.26 5.87
CA ASN A 90 -17.11 -5.54 6.35
C ASN A 90 -16.65 -6.98 6.01
N ILE A 91 -16.88 -7.41 4.76
CA ILE A 91 -16.54 -8.76 4.29
C ILE A 91 -15.13 -8.78 3.69
N TYR A 92 -14.76 -7.74 2.93
CA TYR A 92 -13.52 -7.72 2.15
C TYR A 92 -12.40 -6.96 2.86
N SER A 93 -12.72 -5.92 3.63
CA SER A 93 -11.72 -5.20 4.44
C SER A 93 -10.88 -6.10 5.35
N PRO A 94 -11.46 -7.09 6.08
CA PRO A 94 -10.68 -7.99 6.92
C PRO A 94 -9.74 -8.88 6.12
N LEU A 95 -10.09 -9.23 4.87
CA LEU A 95 -9.21 -10.03 4.01
C LEU A 95 -7.95 -9.24 3.64
N LEU A 96 -8.09 -7.99 3.18
CA LEU A 96 -6.95 -7.12 2.86
C LEU A 96 -6.06 -6.90 4.09
N PHE A 97 -6.69 -6.67 5.24
CA PHE A 97 -6.01 -6.53 6.52
C PHE A 97 -5.20 -7.78 6.89
N LYS A 98 -5.81 -8.97 6.77
CA LYS A 98 -5.15 -10.25 7.06
C LYS A 98 -4.03 -10.54 6.07
N CYS A 99 -4.17 -10.24 4.78
CA CYS A 99 -3.08 -10.39 3.80
C CYS A 99 -1.85 -9.55 4.19
N PHE A 100 -2.06 -8.31 4.66
CA PHE A 100 -0.95 -7.45 5.12
C PHE A 100 -0.19 -8.04 6.32
N LEU A 101 -0.91 -8.66 7.27
CA LEU A 101 -0.32 -9.32 8.43
C LEU A 101 0.37 -10.64 8.05
N ALA A 102 -0.27 -11.45 7.20
CA ALA A 102 0.28 -12.69 6.67
C ALA A 102 1.63 -12.46 5.97
N GLU A 103 1.71 -11.40 5.15
CA GLU A 103 2.96 -10.97 4.50
C GLU A 103 4.04 -10.56 5.50
N GLY A 104 3.67 -10.09 6.69
CA GLY A 104 4.60 -9.86 7.76
C GLY A 104 5.18 -11.16 8.34
N ILE A 105 4.33 -12.15 8.60
CA ILE A 105 4.77 -13.46 9.11
C ILE A 105 5.72 -14.13 8.13
N VAL A 106 5.34 -14.18 6.84
CA VAL A 106 6.14 -14.83 5.79
C VAL A 106 7.52 -14.18 5.64
N ASN A 107 7.60 -12.86 5.76
CA ASN A 107 8.88 -12.13 5.66
C ASN A 107 9.64 -12.01 7.00
N GLY A 108 9.11 -12.53 8.10
CA GLY A 108 9.73 -12.42 9.43
C GLY A 108 9.69 -11.01 10.04
N HIS A 109 8.76 -10.17 9.60
CA HIS A 109 8.55 -8.83 10.17
C HIS A 109 7.88 -8.91 11.54
N THR A 110 8.20 -7.96 12.43
CA THR A 110 7.48 -7.84 13.70
C THR A 110 6.08 -7.30 13.42
N LEU A 111 5.07 -7.89 14.05
CA LEU A 111 3.68 -7.46 13.91
C LEU A 111 3.18 -6.74 15.17
N LEU A 112 2.33 -5.74 14.99
CA LEU A 112 1.49 -5.20 16.05
C LEU A 112 0.04 -5.23 15.58
N VAL A 113 -0.81 -5.96 16.28
CA VAL A 113 -2.23 -6.10 15.93
C VAL A 113 -3.08 -5.49 17.04
N ALA A 114 -3.82 -4.45 16.69
CA ALA A 114 -4.72 -3.75 17.60
C ALA A 114 -6.17 -3.92 17.16
N SER A 115 -7.04 -4.35 18.06
CA SER A 115 -8.46 -4.52 17.79
C SER A 115 -9.30 -4.19 19.03
N ALA A 116 -10.51 -3.69 18.79
CA ALA A 116 -11.54 -3.49 19.81
C ALA A 116 -12.72 -4.48 19.66
N LYS A 117 -12.75 -5.25 18.56
CA LYS A 117 -13.86 -6.17 18.22
C LYS A 117 -13.54 -7.62 18.59
N GLU A 118 -12.34 -8.07 18.23
CA GLU A 118 -11.89 -9.45 18.35
C GLU A 118 -10.50 -9.48 18.97
N ASP A 119 -10.17 -10.54 19.71
CA ASP A 119 -8.83 -10.74 20.24
C ASP A 119 -7.80 -10.84 19.08
N PRO A 120 -6.72 -10.03 19.09
CA PRO A 120 -5.60 -10.15 18.17
C PRO A 120 -5.09 -11.59 17.94
N ALA A 121 -5.11 -12.45 18.96
CA ALA A 121 -4.68 -13.84 18.82
C ALA A 121 -5.57 -14.63 17.85
N ASN A 122 -6.89 -14.43 17.90
CA ASN A 122 -7.84 -15.09 17.00
C ASN A 122 -7.67 -14.59 15.56
N ILE A 123 -7.44 -13.27 15.38
CA ILE A 123 -7.16 -12.68 14.07
C ILE A 123 -5.93 -13.34 13.42
N LEU A 124 -4.88 -13.61 14.20
CA LEU A 124 -3.66 -14.27 13.73
C LEU A 124 -3.89 -15.74 13.33
N GLN A 125 -4.74 -16.47 14.06
CA GLN A 125 -5.11 -17.85 13.71
C GLN A 125 -5.88 -17.92 12.38
N GLU A 126 -6.56 -16.85 12.00
CA GLU A 126 -7.35 -16.77 10.76
C GLU A 126 -6.58 -16.24 9.54
N LEU A 127 -5.25 -16.04 9.63
CA LEU A 127 -4.46 -15.51 8.53
C LEU A 127 -4.40 -16.46 7.34
N PRO A 128 -4.55 -15.96 6.10
CA PRO A 128 -4.53 -16.79 4.90
C PRO A 128 -3.13 -17.32 4.61
N ALA A 129 -3.03 -18.53 4.07
CA ALA A 129 -1.73 -19.15 3.75
C ALA A 129 -1.18 -18.62 2.41
N PRO A 130 0.15 -18.43 2.28
CA PRO A 130 0.76 -18.09 1.01
C PRO A 130 0.61 -19.24 0.00
N LEU A 131 0.31 -18.90 -1.24
CA LEU A 131 0.32 -19.82 -2.37
C LEU A 131 1.76 -20.08 -2.79
N LEU A 132 2.22 -21.32 -2.61
CA LEU A 132 3.51 -21.78 -3.12
C LEU A 132 3.45 -21.95 -4.65
N ASP A 133 4.55 -21.65 -5.33
CA ASP A 133 4.63 -21.32 -6.76
C ASP A 133 4.02 -22.35 -7.72
N ASP A 134 3.94 -23.64 -7.35
CA ASP A 134 3.45 -24.73 -8.22
C ASP A 134 1.93 -24.68 -8.50
N ASN A 135 1.13 -24.05 -7.62
CA ASN A 135 -0.31 -23.92 -7.82
C ASN A 135 -0.71 -22.60 -8.49
N SER A 136 0.13 -21.57 -8.38
CA SER A 136 -0.17 -20.25 -8.97
C SER A 136 -0.33 -20.32 -10.49
N LYS A 137 0.55 -21.04 -11.20
CA LYS A 137 0.47 -21.15 -12.67
C LYS A 137 -0.80 -21.88 -13.13
N LYS A 138 -1.23 -22.93 -12.42
CA LYS A 138 -2.41 -23.71 -12.81
C LYS A 138 -3.71 -22.92 -12.66
N GLU A 139 -3.83 -22.10 -11.62
CA GLU A 139 -5.04 -21.30 -11.38
C GLU A 139 -5.13 -20.08 -12.31
N PHE A 140 -4.00 -19.46 -12.67
CA PHE A 140 -3.96 -18.34 -13.62
C PHE A 140 -4.02 -18.79 -15.10
N ASP A 141 -3.40 -19.92 -15.49
CA ASP A 141 -3.39 -20.40 -16.88
C ASP A 141 -4.78 -20.91 -17.34
N GLU A 142 -5.60 -21.44 -16.43
CA GLU A 142 -6.97 -21.84 -16.76
C GLU A 142 -7.89 -20.66 -17.14
N ASP A 143 -7.61 -19.45 -16.64
CA ASP A 143 -8.38 -18.25 -16.97
C ASP A 143 -7.97 -17.65 -18.34
N VAL A 144 -6.75 -17.93 -18.82
CA VAL A 144 -6.30 -17.52 -20.17
C VAL A 144 -6.80 -18.48 -21.26
N TYR A 145 -7.03 -19.76 -20.92
CA TYR A 145 -7.44 -20.81 -21.87
C TYR A 145 -8.95 -21.10 -21.97
N ASN A 146 -9.79 -20.50 -21.13
CA ASN A 146 -11.24 -20.70 -21.18
C ASN A 146 -12.01 -19.82 -22.17
N HIS A 147 -11.33 -19.01 -22.98
CA HIS A 147 -11.90 -18.42 -24.19
C HIS A 147 -11.47 -19.19 -25.45
N LYS A 148 -12.00 -20.41 -25.62
CA LYS A 148 -12.12 -21.00 -26.97
C LYS A 148 -13.41 -20.49 -27.61
N THR A 149 -13.37 -19.31 -28.20
CA THR A 149 -14.22 -19.06 -29.37
C THR A 149 -13.60 -19.80 -30.57
N PRO A 150 -14.40 -20.51 -31.37
CA PRO A 150 -13.89 -21.22 -32.53
C PRO A 150 -13.27 -20.23 -33.52
N GLU A 151 -12.22 -20.70 -34.19
CA GLU A 151 -11.45 -19.99 -35.19
C GLU A 151 -12.34 -19.13 -36.11
N SER A 152 -12.14 -17.80 -36.06
CA SER A 152 -12.35 -16.99 -37.25
C SER A 152 -11.30 -15.88 -37.29
N ASN A 153 -10.51 -15.97 -38.36
CA ASN A 153 -9.33 -15.20 -38.66
C ASN A 153 -9.72 -13.78 -39.13
N ILE A 154 -10.18 -12.92 -38.20
CA ILE A 154 -10.45 -11.51 -38.51
C ILE A 154 -9.62 -10.62 -37.57
N LYS A 155 -8.42 -10.30 -38.05
CA LYS A 155 -7.54 -9.25 -37.51
C LYS A 155 -8.27 -7.90 -37.62
N MET A 156 -9.07 -7.54 -36.61
CA MET A 156 -9.77 -6.26 -36.55
C MET A 156 -8.77 -5.10 -36.41
N LYS A 157 -8.72 -4.24 -37.43
CA LYS A 157 -7.81 -3.08 -37.59
C LYS A 157 -8.04 -1.91 -36.62
N ILE A 158 -8.99 -2.01 -35.70
CA ILE A 158 -9.40 -0.89 -34.83
C ILE A 158 -8.74 -0.97 -33.43
N ALA A 159 -8.30 -2.17 -33.01
CA ALA A 159 -7.77 -2.41 -31.66
C ALA A 159 -6.24 -2.22 -31.51
N TRP A 160 -5.59 -1.46 -32.39
CA TRP A 160 -4.13 -1.27 -32.30
C TRP A 160 -3.71 -0.43 -31.09
N ARG A 161 -4.57 0.49 -30.63
CA ARG A 161 -4.30 1.34 -29.45
C ARG A 161 -4.30 0.56 -28.12
N TYR A 162 -5.11 -0.49 -27.99
CA TYR A 162 -5.17 -1.32 -26.78
C TYR A 162 -4.04 -2.35 -26.70
N GLN A 163 -3.34 -2.59 -27.80
CA GLN A 163 -2.16 -3.45 -27.84
C GLN A 163 -0.94 -2.80 -27.19
N LEU A 164 -0.97 -1.46 -27.03
CA LEU A 164 0.11 -0.63 -26.49
C LEU A 164 -0.13 -0.16 -25.05
N LEU A 165 -1.32 -0.42 -24.48
CA LEU A 165 -1.52 -0.20 -23.05
C LEU A 165 -0.62 -1.18 -22.29
N PRO A 166 0.02 -0.76 -21.19
CA PRO A 166 0.71 -1.68 -20.32
C PRO A 166 -0.32 -2.71 -19.85
N LYS A 167 -0.29 -3.89 -20.47
CA LYS A 167 -0.89 -5.05 -19.83
C LYS A 167 -0.22 -5.14 -18.48
N MET A 168 -1.00 -5.42 -17.44
CA MET A 168 -0.46 -5.72 -16.14
C MET A 168 0.32 -7.04 -16.29
N GLU A 169 1.56 -6.94 -16.77
CA GLU A 169 2.39 -8.08 -17.11
C GLU A 169 2.89 -8.70 -15.82
N ILE A 170 2.53 -9.96 -15.62
CA ILE A 170 2.99 -10.81 -14.54
C ILE A 170 4.46 -11.12 -14.84
N GLY A 171 5.37 -10.35 -14.24
CA GLY A 171 6.82 -10.55 -14.40
C GLY A 171 7.29 -11.93 -13.90
N PRO A 172 8.49 -12.39 -14.33
CA PRO A 172 9.02 -13.72 -14.01
C PRO A 172 9.29 -13.92 -12.50
N VAL A 173 9.22 -15.19 -12.09
CA VAL A 173 8.74 -15.66 -10.79
C VAL A 173 9.80 -15.80 -9.68
N SER A 174 11.09 -15.54 -9.93
CA SER A 174 12.16 -16.01 -9.01
C SER A 174 12.48 -15.11 -7.81
N SER A 175 11.84 -13.95 -7.63
CA SER A 175 11.91 -13.15 -6.38
C SER A 175 10.75 -12.14 -6.30
N ARG A 176 9.51 -12.61 -6.14
CA ARG A 176 8.36 -11.70 -6.04
C ARG A 176 8.43 -10.92 -4.72
N PHE A 177 8.21 -9.61 -4.80
CA PHE A 177 8.21 -8.69 -3.64
C PHE A 177 7.06 -8.96 -2.67
N GLY A 178 6.00 -9.62 -3.13
CA GLY A 178 4.86 -10.05 -2.32
C GLY A 178 4.33 -11.39 -2.79
N HIS A 179 3.58 -12.05 -1.90
CA HIS A 179 3.01 -13.37 -2.15
C HIS A 179 1.52 -13.28 -2.50
N TYR A 180 1.02 -14.29 -3.20
CA TYR A 180 -0.42 -14.49 -3.33
C TYR A 180 -0.90 -15.34 -2.16
N TYR A 181 -2.14 -15.12 -1.72
CA TYR A 181 -2.70 -15.79 -0.55
C TYR A 181 -3.98 -16.54 -0.90
N ASP A 182 -4.10 -17.76 -0.38
CA ASP A 182 -5.31 -18.59 -0.47
C ASP A 182 -6.19 -18.31 0.75
N ALA A 183 -7.33 -17.64 0.53
CA ALA A 183 -8.27 -17.30 1.59
C ALA A 183 -8.92 -18.52 2.28
N SER A 184 -8.86 -19.71 1.67
CA SER A 184 -9.42 -20.94 2.26
C SER A 184 -8.47 -21.68 3.19
N LYS A 185 -7.16 -21.43 3.08
CA LYS A 185 -6.15 -22.07 3.91
C LYS A 185 -5.70 -21.11 5.01
N ARG A 186 -5.10 -21.67 6.06
CA ARG A 186 -4.56 -20.91 7.18
C ARG A 186 -3.06 -21.11 7.28
N ILE A 187 -2.35 -20.09 7.75
CA ILE A 187 -0.91 -20.20 8.02
C ILE A 187 -0.69 -21.28 9.10
N PRO A 188 0.30 -22.18 8.92
CA PRO A 188 0.67 -23.15 9.94
C PRO A 188 1.02 -22.48 11.27
N GLN A 189 0.57 -23.06 12.38
CA GLN A 189 0.70 -22.46 13.71
C GLN A 189 2.18 -22.28 14.10
N GLU A 190 3.08 -23.13 13.61
CA GLU A 190 4.51 -23.06 13.86
C GLU A 190 5.12 -21.75 13.35
N LEU A 191 4.62 -21.22 12.23
CA LEU A 191 5.08 -19.92 11.70
C LEU A 191 4.59 -18.75 12.53
N ILE A 192 3.37 -18.85 13.07
CA ILE A 192 2.80 -17.83 13.96
C ILE A 192 3.60 -17.80 15.27
N GLU A 193 3.87 -18.96 15.86
CA GLU A 193 4.63 -19.09 17.11
C GLU A 193 6.10 -18.67 16.96
N ALA A 194 6.71 -18.90 15.79
CA ALA A 194 8.06 -18.44 15.49
C ALA A 194 8.14 -16.92 15.24
N SER A 195 7.02 -16.27 14.93
CA SER A 195 6.97 -14.83 14.61
C SER A 195 6.89 -13.97 15.87
N ASN A 196 7.56 -12.80 15.85
CA ASN A 196 7.44 -11.82 16.92
C ASN A 196 6.21 -10.92 16.66
N TRP A 197 5.26 -10.91 17.58
CA TRP A 197 4.07 -10.08 17.46
C TRP A 197 3.59 -9.53 18.80
N HIS A 198 2.90 -8.40 18.74
CA HIS A 198 2.35 -7.70 19.89
C HIS A 198 0.84 -7.49 19.71
N GLY A 199 0.05 -7.97 20.68
CA GLY A 199 -1.41 -7.81 20.69
C GLY A 199 -1.85 -6.63 21.55
N PHE A 200 -2.76 -5.81 21.01
CA PHE A 200 -3.51 -4.83 21.77
C PHE A 200 -5.01 -5.12 21.65
N PHE A 201 -5.62 -5.61 22.73
CA PHE A 201 -7.06 -5.77 22.83
C PHE A 201 -7.64 -4.70 23.75
N LEU A 202 -8.45 -3.81 23.19
CA LEU A 202 -8.96 -2.64 23.93
C LEU A 202 -9.74 -3.04 25.21
N PRO A 203 -10.70 -3.99 25.18
CA PRO A 203 -11.51 -4.33 26.35
C PRO A 203 -10.68 -4.74 27.58
N GLU A 204 -9.58 -5.48 27.40
CA GLU A 204 -8.68 -5.88 28.49
C GLU A 204 -7.89 -4.70 29.07
N LYS A 205 -7.54 -3.73 28.22
CA LYS A 205 -6.69 -2.59 28.60
C LYS A 205 -7.48 -1.47 29.25
N VAL A 206 -8.81 -1.41 29.09
CA VAL A 206 -9.66 -0.33 29.62
C VAL A 206 -9.86 -0.41 31.14
N SER A 207 -9.67 -1.56 31.78
CA SER A 207 -9.87 -1.77 33.23
C SER A 207 -8.97 -0.95 34.16
N SER A 208 -7.89 -0.33 33.66
CA SER A 208 -7.07 0.61 34.44
C SER A 208 -7.63 2.05 34.35
N THR A 209 -8.23 2.52 35.44
CA THR A 209 -8.72 3.89 35.61
C THR A 209 -7.55 4.88 35.64
N LEU A 210 -7.31 5.54 34.51
CA LEU A 210 -6.48 6.74 34.47
C LEU A 210 -7.33 7.94 34.91
N LYS A 211 -6.82 8.75 35.83
CA LYS A 211 -7.37 10.09 36.11
C LYS A 211 -7.01 10.97 34.90
N VAL A 212 -7.93 11.14 33.96
CA VAL A 212 -7.68 11.89 32.71
C VAL A 212 -8.19 13.32 32.86
N GLU A 213 -7.35 14.29 32.52
CA GLU A 213 -7.74 15.69 32.37
C GLU A 213 -8.75 15.86 31.22
N PRO A 214 -9.72 16.79 31.33
CA PRO A 214 -10.90 16.87 30.46
C PRO A 214 -10.65 17.25 28.99
N CYS A 215 -9.40 17.38 28.55
CA CYS A 215 -9.06 17.77 27.18
C CYS A 215 -7.90 16.91 26.65
N SER A 216 -8.17 15.94 25.76
CA SER A 216 -7.40 15.85 24.49
C SER A 216 -7.71 14.62 23.63
N LEU A 217 -7.86 13.41 24.16
CA LEU A 217 -8.14 12.15 23.43
C LEU A 217 -9.01 11.20 24.27
N THR A 218 -9.77 10.30 23.63
CA THR A 218 -10.43 9.19 24.32
C THR A 218 -9.38 8.27 24.98
N PRO A 219 -9.66 7.68 26.17
CA PRO A 219 -8.71 6.82 26.88
C PRO A 219 -8.19 5.64 26.06
N GLY A 220 -9.02 5.06 25.17
CA GLY A 220 -8.63 3.96 24.30
C GLY A 220 -7.49 4.33 23.34
N TYR A 221 -7.64 5.45 22.64
CA TYR A 221 -6.58 5.97 21.75
C TYR A 221 -5.30 6.35 22.49
N ILE A 222 -5.38 6.88 23.71
CA ILE A 222 -4.19 7.18 24.52
C ILE A 222 -3.42 5.91 24.82
N LYS A 223 -4.12 4.87 25.33
CA LYS A 223 -3.50 3.58 25.66
C LYS A 223 -2.90 2.91 24.42
N LEU A 224 -3.58 3.01 23.27
CA LEU A 224 -3.05 2.47 22.01
C LEU A 224 -1.80 3.22 21.55
N LEU A 225 -1.78 4.56 21.59
CA LEU A 225 -0.59 5.33 21.23
C LEU A 225 0.60 5.02 22.15
N GLN A 226 0.36 4.96 23.46
CA GLN A 226 1.40 4.59 24.43
C GLN A 226 1.93 3.19 24.16
N PHE A 227 1.04 2.24 23.85
CA PHE A 227 1.46 0.88 23.51
C PHE A 227 2.33 0.85 22.25
N ILE A 228 1.89 1.52 21.17
CA ILE A 228 2.66 1.60 19.91
C ILE A 228 4.02 2.28 20.14
N GLN A 229 4.05 3.39 20.88
CA GLN A 229 5.27 4.12 21.17
C GLN A 229 6.26 3.26 21.98
N ASN A 230 5.78 2.55 23.00
CA ASN A 230 6.63 1.67 23.80
C ASN A 230 7.26 0.58 22.94
N ILE A 231 6.49 -0.11 22.09
CA ILE A 231 7.02 -1.15 21.20
C ILE A 231 8.04 -0.57 20.21
N ILE A 232 7.76 0.61 19.64
CA ILE A 232 8.69 1.28 18.71
C ILE A 232 10.04 1.55 19.37
N SER A 233 10.05 2.04 20.61
CA SER A 233 11.29 2.38 21.32
C SER A 233 11.97 1.14 21.94
N GLU A 234 11.23 0.20 22.51
CA GLU A 234 11.76 -1.04 23.12
C GLU A 234 12.45 -1.94 22.10
N GLU A 235 11.85 -2.11 20.91
CA GLU A 235 12.42 -2.92 19.83
C GLU A 235 13.33 -2.10 18.88
N GLY A 236 13.51 -0.80 19.14
CA GLY A 236 14.49 0.05 18.44
C GLY A 236 14.13 0.39 16.99
N PHE A 237 12.84 0.44 16.64
CA PHE A 237 12.39 0.79 15.29
C PHE A 237 12.59 2.27 14.96
N ASP A 238 12.66 3.15 15.97
CA ASP A 238 12.97 4.58 15.84
C ASP A 238 14.48 4.89 15.76
N GLY A 239 15.33 3.87 15.90
CA GLY A 239 16.80 4.03 15.92
C GLY A 239 17.36 4.54 17.25
N SER A 240 16.53 4.71 18.29
CA SER A 240 16.99 5.08 19.64
C SER A 240 17.81 3.95 20.27
N ASN A 241 17.40 2.71 20.03
CA ASN A 241 18.06 1.49 20.47
C ASN A 241 18.49 0.63 19.26
N PRO A 242 19.61 -0.11 19.33
CA PRO A 242 19.99 -1.03 18.28
C PRO A 242 19.01 -2.23 18.23
N GLN A 243 18.46 -2.52 17.06
CA GLN A 243 17.58 -3.69 16.86
C GLN A 243 18.33 -5.01 17.12
N LYS A 244 17.62 -6.02 17.64
CA LYS A 244 18.17 -7.35 17.96
C LYS A 244 18.70 -8.05 16.69
N LYS A 245 20.01 -8.36 16.65
CA LYS A 245 20.79 -9.10 15.61
C LYS A 245 20.69 -8.62 14.15
N GLN A 246 19.51 -8.40 13.58
CA GLN A 246 19.29 -7.90 12.23
C GLN A 246 18.23 -6.80 12.22
N ARG A 247 18.30 -5.89 11.24
CA ARG A 247 17.29 -4.85 11.10
C ARG A 247 15.96 -5.45 10.67
N ASN A 248 14.87 -5.01 11.32
CA ASN A 248 13.53 -5.48 11.04
C ASN A 248 12.56 -4.30 10.85
N VAL A 249 11.40 -4.58 10.25
CA VAL A 249 10.29 -3.64 10.06
C VAL A 249 9.13 -4.01 10.97
N LEU A 250 8.45 -3.00 11.53
CA LEU A 250 7.21 -3.17 12.27
C LEU A 250 6.00 -2.97 11.35
N ARG A 251 5.15 -3.99 11.23
CA ARG A 251 3.86 -3.89 10.53
C ARG A 251 2.75 -3.74 11.56
N ILE A 252 2.11 -2.57 11.56
CA ILE A 252 1.03 -2.24 12.48
C ILE A 252 -0.31 -2.44 11.77
N GLY A 253 -1.20 -3.24 12.34
CA GLY A 253 -2.57 -3.43 11.89
C GLY A 253 -3.56 -2.98 12.96
N ILE A 254 -4.39 -1.98 12.65
CA ILE A 254 -5.45 -1.50 13.54
C ILE A 254 -6.82 -1.79 12.90
N GLN A 255 -7.67 -2.55 13.61
CA GLN A 255 -9.01 -2.90 13.13
C GLN A 255 -10.11 -1.94 13.60
N ASN A 256 -11.06 -1.69 12.69
CA ASN A 256 -12.31 -0.97 12.95
C ASN A 256 -12.12 0.36 13.69
N LEU A 257 -11.06 1.10 13.38
CA LEU A 257 -10.75 2.37 14.04
C LEU A 257 -11.89 3.37 13.81
N GLY A 258 -12.27 4.12 14.85
CA GLY A 258 -13.39 5.07 14.76
C GLY A 258 -14.78 4.43 14.86
N SER A 259 -14.87 3.10 15.01
CA SER A 259 -16.12 2.45 15.39
C SER A 259 -16.49 2.78 16.85
N PRO A 260 -17.77 2.64 17.24
CA PRO A 260 -18.21 2.86 18.62
C PRO A 260 -17.47 2.01 19.66
N LEU A 261 -16.87 0.89 19.25
CA LEU A 261 -16.09 0.01 20.12
C LEU A 261 -14.83 0.68 20.67
N TRP A 262 -14.28 1.68 19.98
CA TRP A 262 -13.13 2.46 20.44
C TRP A 262 -13.47 3.51 21.50
N GLY A 263 -14.75 3.61 21.90
CA GLY A 263 -15.22 4.57 22.90
C GLY A 263 -15.33 6.00 22.36
N ASP A 264 -15.45 6.14 21.05
CA ASP A 264 -15.63 7.42 20.36
C ASP A 264 -17.11 7.58 19.94
N ASP A 265 -17.64 8.79 20.08
CA ASP A 265 -19.04 9.14 19.80
C ASP A 265 -19.25 9.71 18.38
N ILE A 266 -18.20 9.70 17.56
CA ILE A 266 -18.21 10.19 16.16
C ILE A 266 -19.31 9.57 15.30
N CYS A 267 -19.70 8.32 15.55
CA CYS A 267 -20.77 7.64 14.81
C CYS A 267 -22.18 7.96 15.35
N CYS A 268 -22.30 8.44 16.59
CA CYS A 268 -23.54 8.40 17.36
C CYS A 268 -24.12 9.79 17.70
N ALA A 269 -23.30 10.84 17.73
CA ALA A 269 -23.73 12.18 18.14
C ALA A 269 -23.28 13.28 17.17
N GLU A 270 -24.15 14.26 16.90
CA GLU A 270 -23.81 15.42 16.05
C GLU A 270 -22.95 16.46 16.80
N ASN A 271 -23.10 16.55 18.13
CA ASN A 271 -22.40 17.50 19.00
C ASN A 271 -21.29 16.79 19.80
N VAL A 272 -20.15 16.57 19.14
CA VAL A 272 -19.06 15.77 19.69
C VAL A 272 -18.13 16.66 20.53
N SER A 273 -18.18 16.55 21.86
CA SER A 273 -17.24 17.23 22.77
C SER A 273 -15.78 16.79 22.52
N ASN A 274 -15.59 15.59 21.96
CA ASN A 274 -14.33 14.97 21.61
C ASN A 274 -14.10 14.82 20.09
N SER A 275 -14.69 15.69 19.26
CA SER A 275 -14.72 15.62 17.77
C SER A 275 -13.36 15.47 17.07
N HIS A 276 -12.29 15.74 17.80
CA HIS A 276 -10.93 15.75 17.31
C HIS A 276 -10.09 14.56 17.79
N SER A 277 -10.61 13.69 18.67
CA SER A 277 -9.84 12.59 19.28
C SER A 277 -9.24 11.66 18.23
N LEU A 278 -10.07 11.16 17.31
CA LEU A 278 -9.62 10.34 16.19
C LEU A 278 -8.58 11.06 15.31
N THR A 279 -8.83 12.32 14.96
CA THR A 279 -7.91 13.07 14.09
C THR A 279 -6.58 13.38 14.80
N LYS A 280 -6.61 13.68 16.09
CA LYS A 280 -5.39 13.87 16.89
C LYS A 280 -4.63 12.55 17.04
N PHE A 281 -5.33 11.44 17.27
CA PHE A 281 -4.74 10.10 17.27
C PHE A 281 -4.00 9.82 15.97
N LEU A 282 -4.65 10.00 14.81
CA LEU A 282 -4.03 9.79 13.51
C LEU A 282 -2.85 10.73 13.27
N TYR A 283 -2.96 11.99 13.69
CA TYR A 283 -1.87 12.96 13.58
C TYR A 283 -0.62 12.52 14.37
N VAL A 284 -0.80 12.07 15.63
CA VAL A 284 0.30 11.59 16.47
C VAL A 284 0.86 10.27 15.94
N LEU A 285 -0.01 9.31 15.59
CA LEU A 285 0.38 8.03 14.99
C LEU A 285 1.22 8.25 13.72
N ARG A 286 0.75 9.14 12.84
CA ARG A 286 1.46 9.53 11.63
C ARG A 286 2.86 10.02 12.00
N GLY A 287 2.99 10.93 12.96
CA GLY A 287 4.29 11.42 13.47
C GLY A 287 5.23 10.29 13.92
N LEU A 288 4.73 9.35 14.73
CA LEU A 288 5.50 8.19 15.22
C LEU A 288 6.00 7.29 14.08
N LEU A 289 5.18 7.11 13.04
CA LEU A 289 5.55 6.29 11.88
C LEU A 289 6.63 6.97 11.03
N ARG A 290 6.60 8.31 10.86
CA ARG A 290 7.65 9.02 10.08
C ARG A 290 9.05 8.80 10.63
N THR A 291 9.16 8.61 11.94
CA THR A 291 10.44 8.48 12.64
C THR A 291 10.80 7.04 12.96
N SER A 292 10.06 6.05 12.44
CA SER A 292 10.33 4.63 12.72
C SER A 292 10.30 3.77 11.45
N LEU A 293 10.97 2.62 11.51
CA LEU A 293 10.91 1.57 10.49
C LEU A 293 9.59 0.79 10.59
N SER A 294 8.47 1.50 10.44
CA SER A 294 7.13 0.96 10.64
C SER A 294 6.19 1.32 9.50
N ALA A 295 5.26 0.44 9.14
CA ALA A 295 4.16 0.74 8.22
C ALA A 295 2.83 0.34 8.84
N CYS A 296 1.79 1.16 8.68
CA CYS A 296 0.51 0.94 9.35
C CYS A 296 -0.64 0.76 8.36
N ILE A 297 -1.46 -0.26 8.59
CA ILE A 297 -2.74 -0.47 7.93
C ILE A 297 -3.87 -0.27 8.95
N ILE A 298 -4.88 0.51 8.57
CA ILE A 298 -6.04 0.82 9.41
C ILE A 298 -7.29 0.47 8.63
N THR A 299 -8.19 -0.31 9.22
CA THR A 299 -9.56 -0.47 8.69
C THR A 299 -10.51 0.44 9.46
N MET A 300 -11.42 1.08 8.74
CA MET A 300 -12.33 2.08 9.32
C MET A 300 -13.72 2.05 8.67
N PRO A 301 -14.80 1.92 9.45
CA PRO A 301 -16.17 1.92 8.93
C PRO A 301 -16.66 3.36 8.65
N THR A 302 -16.11 4.00 7.62
CA THR A 302 -16.44 5.40 7.27
C THR A 302 -17.91 5.60 6.92
N HIS A 303 -18.60 4.54 6.46
CA HIS A 303 -20.04 4.55 6.17
C HIS A 303 -20.92 4.80 7.41
N LEU A 304 -20.38 4.61 8.63
CA LEU A 304 -21.07 4.92 9.89
C LEU A 304 -20.91 6.38 10.32
N ILE A 305 -19.99 7.13 9.70
CA ILE A 305 -19.68 8.51 10.07
C ILE A 305 -20.44 9.46 9.15
N GLN A 306 -21.43 10.15 9.70
CA GLN A 306 -22.24 11.10 8.92
C GLN A 306 -21.50 12.42 8.67
N ASN A 307 -20.62 12.81 9.59
CA ASN A 307 -19.90 14.08 9.49
C ASN A 307 -18.78 14.01 8.44
N LYS A 308 -19.08 14.55 7.25
CA LYS A 308 -18.13 14.63 6.12
C LYS A 308 -16.83 15.38 6.45
N ALA A 309 -16.87 16.36 7.36
CA ALA A 309 -15.67 17.08 7.75
C ALA A 309 -14.68 16.21 8.54
N ILE A 310 -15.19 15.27 9.36
CA ILE A 310 -14.34 14.29 10.05
C ILE A 310 -13.69 13.35 9.02
N ILE A 311 -14.48 12.81 8.08
CA ILE A 311 -13.97 11.94 7.02
C ILE A 311 -12.88 12.65 6.21
N ALA A 312 -13.12 13.90 5.79
CA ALA A 312 -12.13 14.68 5.05
C ALA A 312 -10.83 14.88 5.85
N ARG A 313 -10.92 15.16 7.16
CA ARG A 313 -9.73 15.27 8.03
C ARG A 313 -8.98 13.94 8.15
N VAL A 314 -9.70 12.84 8.33
CA VAL A 314 -9.13 11.49 8.41
C VAL A 314 -8.40 11.12 7.10
N THR A 315 -9.02 11.40 5.95
CA THR A 315 -8.41 11.21 4.63
C THR A 315 -7.11 12.01 4.51
N ASN A 316 -7.11 13.29 4.85
CA ASN A 316 -5.94 14.16 4.80
C ASN A 316 -4.79 13.75 5.75
N LEU A 317 -5.13 13.11 6.87
CA LEU A 317 -4.16 12.62 7.85
C LEU A 317 -3.60 11.24 7.50
N SER A 318 -4.27 10.51 6.63
CA SER A 318 -3.78 9.25 6.07
C SER A 318 -2.87 9.55 4.88
N ASP A 319 -1.90 8.68 4.58
CA ASP A 319 -1.06 8.86 3.40
C ASP A 319 -1.70 8.25 2.16
N ILE A 320 -2.35 7.10 2.37
CA ILE A 320 -3.03 6.32 1.35
C ILE A 320 -4.45 6.04 1.84
N VAL A 321 -5.43 6.22 0.96
CA VAL A 321 -6.83 5.93 1.28
C VAL A 321 -7.44 5.11 0.16
N ILE A 322 -7.93 3.93 0.53
CA ILE A 322 -8.58 2.98 -0.37
C ILE A 322 -9.98 2.70 0.16
N GLY A 323 -11.00 2.96 -0.65
CA GLY A 323 -12.39 2.67 -0.32
C GLY A 323 -12.85 1.36 -0.94
N LEU A 324 -13.46 0.49 -0.14
CA LEU A 324 -14.09 -0.74 -0.62
C LEU A 324 -15.59 -0.57 -0.77
N GLU A 325 -16.12 -0.99 -1.92
CA GLU A 325 -17.55 -1.02 -2.18
C GLU A 325 -17.95 -2.44 -2.56
N SER A 326 -18.63 -3.14 -1.66
CA SER A 326 -19.19 -4.48 -1.94
C SER A 326 -20.48 -4.35 -2.76
N PHE A 327 -20.66 -5.24 -3.74
CA PHE A 327 -21.92 -5.32 -4.49
C PHE A 327 -23.02 -6.09 -3.76
N ILE A 328 -22.69 -6.79 -2.68
CA ILE A 328 -23.65 -7.58 -1.91
C ILE A 328 -24.82 -6.69 -1.46
N GLY A 329 -26.04 -7.05 -1.83
CA GLY A 329 -27.24 -6.31 -1.46
C GLY A 329 -27.39 -4.96 -2.17
N SER A 330 -26.70 -4.78 -3.31
CA SER A 330 -26.83 -3.60 -4.17
C SER A 330 -27.46 -3.96 -5.51
N GLU A 331 -28.02 -2.98 -6.20
CA GLU A 331 -28.53 -3.14 -7.58
C GLU A 331 -27.43 -3.56 -8.58
N ARG A 332 -26.15 -3.39 -8.22
CA ARG A 332 -25.01 -3.78 -9.05
C ARG A 332 -24.79 -5.29 -9.06
N GLU A 333 -25.29 -6.02 -8.05
CA GLU A 333 -25.21 -7.48 -7.98
C GLU A 333 -25.99 -8.17 -9.12
N THR A 334 -27.13 -7.59 -9.50
CA THR A 334 -28.03 -8.15 -10.53
C THR A 334 -27.67 -7.70 -11.95
N ASN A 335 -26.75 -6.75 -12.08
CA ASN A 335 -26.38 -6.18 -13.37
C ASN A 335 -25.37 -7.09 -14.09
N THR A 336 -25.71 -7.48 -15.32
CA THR A 336 -24.92 -8.40 -16.15
C THR A 336 -23.49 -7.92 -16.40
N LEU A 337 -23.24 -6.61 -16.38
CA LEU A 337 -21.91 -6.02 -16.54
C LEU A 337 -20.97 -6.31 -15.36
N TYR A 338 -21.52 -6.63 -14.19
CA TYR A 338 -20.74 -6.88 -12.97
C TYR A 338 -20.77 -8.34 -12.51
N LYS A 339 -21.31 -9.25 -13.32
CA LYS A 339 -21.52 -10.66 -12.94
C LYS A 339 -20.26 -11.37 -12.45
N ASP A 340 -19.09 -10.95 -12.94
CA ASP A 340 -17.80 -11.54 -12.57
C ASP A 340 -17.09 -10.85 -11.39
N TYR A 341 -17.65 -9.74 -10.89
CA TYR A 341 -17.05 -8.89 -9.88
C TYR A 341 -17.86 -8.90 -8.58
N HIS A 342 -17.14 -8.76 -7.47
CA HIS A 342 -17.72 -8.77 -6.13
C HIS A 342 -17.86 -7.36 -5.55
N GLY A 343 -17.17 -6.39 -6.14
CA GLY A 343 -17.22 -5.00 -5.73
C GLY A 343 -16.22 -4.10 -6.46
N LEU A 344 -16.15 -2.85 -6.04
CA LEU A 344 -15.22 -1.83 -6.53
C LEU A 344 -14.18 -1.45 -5.47
N ILE A 345 -13.00 -1.08 -5.97
CA ILE A 345 -11.93 -0.48 -5.17
C ILE A 345 -11.76 0.96 -5.65
N HIS A 346 -11.85 1.90 -4.71
CA HIS A 346 -11.71 3.32 -4.97
C HIS A 346 -10.39 3.82 -4.40
N ILE A 347 -9.42 4.15 -5.24
CA ILE A 347 -8.20 4.82 -4.77
C ILE A 347 -8.51 6.29 -4.56
N ARG A 348 -8.75 6.69 -3.32
CA ARG A 348 -9.09 8.07 -2.96
C ARG A 348 -7.86 8.93 -2.78
N GLN A 349 -6.77 8.35 -2.27
CA GLN A 349 -5.52 9.06 -2.05
C GLN A 349 -4.31 8.13 -2.19
N ILE A 350 -3.28 8.62 -2.86
CA ILE A 350 -1.99 7.95 -3.10
C ILE A 350 -0.90 8.66 -2.29
N PRO A 351 0.13 7.93 -1.80
CA PRO A 351 1.17 8.52 -0.97
C PRO A 351 1.98 9.55 -1.76
N ARG A 352 2.04 10.79 -1.25
CA ARG A 352 2.81 11.91 -1.81
C ARG A 352 4.15 12.10 -1.11
N LEU A 353 4.81 11.02 -0.70
CA LEU A 353 6.05 11.12 0.05
C LEU A 353 7.22 11.52 -0.86
N ASN A 354 7.91 12.60 -0.50
CA ASN A 354 9.10 13.11 -1.20
C ASN A 354 8.89 13.34 -2.71
N ASN A 355 7.65 13.58 -3.14
CA ASN A 355 7.31 13.88 -4.52
C ASN A 355 6.94 15.36 -4.65
N LEU A 356 7.53 16.03 -5.64
CA LEU A 356 7.17 17.39 -6.03
C LEU A 356 5.96 17.41 -7.00
N ILE A 357 5.58 16.24 -7.52
CA ILE A 357 4.49 16.06 -8.48
C ILE A 357 3.35 15.31 -7.80
N CYS A 358 2.14 15.80 -7.98
CA CYS A 358 0.92 15.08 -7.61
C CYS A 358 0.63 14.04 -8.70
N ASP A 359 0.89 12.77 -8.43
CA ASP A 359 0.42 11.68 -9.28
C ASP A 359 -1.06 11.47 -8.94
N GLU A 360 -1.97 11.93 -9.82
CA GLU A 360 -3.35 11.49 -9.78
C GLU A 360 -3.43 10.13 -10.48
N SER A 361 -4.02 9.12 -9.83
CA SER A 361 -4.31 7.88 -10.53
C SER A 361 -5.38 8.17 -11.58
N ASP A 362 -4.98 8.11 -12.86
CA ASP A 362 -5.91 8.18 -13.99
C ASP A 362 -6.91 7.01 -13.98
N VAL A 363 -6.59 5.92 -13.26
CA VAL A 363 -7.44 4.73 -13.15
C VAL A 363 -8.45 4.92 -12.03
N LYS A 364 -9.68 5.27 -12.39
CA LYS A 364 -10.81 5.46 -11.45
C LYS A 364 -11.71 4.24 -11.31
N ASP A 365 -11.71 3.35 -12.29
CA ASP A 365 -12.59 2.18 -12.30
C ASP A 365 -11.80 0.90 -12.04
N LEU A 366 -11.61 0.57 -10.76
CA LEU A 366 -11.03 -0.71 -10.34
C LEU A 366 -12.13 -1.59 -9.75
N ALA A 367 -12.21 -2.82 -10.23
CA ALA A 367 -13.11 -3.83 -9.70
C ALA A 367 -12.30 -4.96 -9.08
N PHE A 368 -12.83 -5.57 -8.03
CA PHE A 368 -12.23 -6.74 -7.43
C PHE A 368 -13.13 -7.96 -7.55
N LYS A 369 -12.48 -9.11 -7.64
CA LYS A 369 -13.16 -10.41 -7.58
C LYS A 369 -12.39 -11.36 -6.69
N LEU A 370 -13.14 -12.08 -5.87
CA LEU A 370 -12.65 -13.19 -5.07
C LEU A 370 -13.06 -14.48 -5.79
N LYS A 371 -12.23 -14.95 -6.73
CA LYS A 371 -12.49 -16.20 -7.48
C LYS A 371 -11.48 -17.25 -7.07
N ARG A 372 -11.95 -18.50 -6.92
CA ARG A 372 -11.12 -19.67 -6.59
C ARG A 372 -10.19 -19.42 -5.38
N LYS A 373 -10.67 -18.63 -4.41
CA LYS A 373 -10.00 -18.28 -3.15
C LYS A 373 -8.86 -17.26 -3.28
N LEU A 374 -8.68 -16.67 -4.46
CA LEU A 374 -7.73 -15.61 -4.72
C LEU A 374 -8.43 -14.26 -4.88
N PHE A 375 -7.94 -13.25 -4.18
CA PHE A 375 -8.39 -11.88 -4.34
C PHE A 375 -7.61 -11.20 -5.48
N THR A 376 -8.32 -10.77 -6.52
CA THR A 376 -7.73 -10.12 -7.70
C THR A 376 -8.38 -8.76 -7.95
N ILE A 377 -7.58 -7.81 -8.45
CA ILE A 377 -8.02 -6.45 -8.78
C ILE A 377 -7.76 -6.23 -10.26
N GLU A 378 -8.77 -5.75 -10.98
CA GLU A 378 -8.74 -5.53 -12.43
C GLU A 378 -9.21 -4.11 -12.79
N VAL A 379 -8.65 -3.57 -13.87
CA VAL A 379 -9.04 -2.28 -14.43
C VAL A 379 -10.25 -2.46 -15.34
N ARG A 380 -11.27 -1.62 -15.15
CA ARG A 380 -12.59 -1.76 -15.79
C ARG A 380 -12.70 -1.17 -17.20
N GLU A 381 -11.64 -0.65 -17.80
CA GLU A 381 -11.70 -0.03 -19.15
C GLU A 381 -12.25 -0.98 -20.24
N PHE A 382 -12.30 -2.29 -19.99
CA PHE A 382 -12.89 -3.28 -20.89
C PHE A 382 -14.43 -3.27 -20.97
N LEU A 383 -15.16 -2.65 -20.04
CA LEU A 383 -16.64 -2.69 -20.03
C LEU A 383 -17.31 -1.51 -20.75
N CYS A 384 -16.61 -0.40 -20.99
CA CYS A 384 -17.21 0.78 -21.64
C CYS A 384 -17.47 0.56 -23.14
N PHE A 385 -16.78 -0.38 -23.79
CA PHE A 385 -16.98 -0.70 -25.20
C PHE A 385 -18.18 -1.62 -25.47
N SER A 386 -18.70 -2.32 -24.47
CA SER A 386 -19.92 -3.13 -24.65
C SER A 386 -21.20 -2.28 -24.69
N LEU A 387 -21.10 -0.97 -24.45
CA LEU A 387 -22.21 -0.01 -24.51
C LEU A 387 -22.27 0.75 -25.85
N GLN A 388 -21.38 0.47 -26.79
CA GLN A 388 -21.34 1.10 -28.12
C GLN A 388 -21.34 0.12 -29.31
N SER A 389 -21.57 -1.18 -29.06
CA SER A 389 -21.77 -2.17 -30.14
C SER A 389 -23.21 -2.62 -30.25
#